data_AF-A0A6P2D9I2-F1
#
_entry.id   AF-A0A6P2D9I2-F1
#
_cell.length_a   1.000
_cell.length_b   1.000
_cell.length_c   1.000
_cell.angle_alpha   90.00
_cell.angle_beta   90.00
_cell.angle_gamma   90.00
#
_symmetry.space_group_name_H-M   'P 1'
#
loop_
_entity.id
_entity.type
_entity.pdbx_description
1 polymer ?
#
loop_
_entity_poly.entity_id
_entity_poly.type
_entity_poly.pdbx_seq_one_letter_code
_entity_poly.pdbx_strand_id
1 'polypeptide(L)'
;MRLGIMIIVGLVAGCSRTAPDAPQTESSGTSVITSPQPKLAPPTGLYSDEEIRKLAPFDLDKEAGAFGLPFDVHVLDVVPEGESYPRERVFKTLGIDATRVRDFRKSGINFVVFLTWQVSPSYDISCMTATNDPENNELEMTDPKRLVYGIRLVKRPE
;
A
#
# COMPACT_ATOMS: atom_id res chain seq x y z
N MET A 1 26.24 -29.51 32.16
CA MET A 1 27.64 -29.06 32.08
C MET A 1 27.66 -27.75 31.29
N ARG A 2 28.10 -26.67 31.93
CA ARG A 2 28.30 -25.33 31.34
C ARG A 2 29.80 -25.15 31.08
N LEU A 3 30.18 -24.71 29.88
CA LEU A 3 31.44 -24.02 29.52
C LEU A 3 31.33 -23.77 28.00
N GLY A 4 31.32 -22.56 27.43
CA GLY A 4 32.02 -21.34 27.79
C GLY A 4 33.01 -21.04 26.66
N ILE A 5 32.53 -20.47 25.54
CA ILE A 5 33.41 -20.06 24.43
C ILE A 5 33.82 -18.60 24.68
N MET A 6 35.13 -18.43 24.87
CA MET A 6 35.82 -17.19 25.20
C MET A 6 36.22 -16.48 23.90
N ILE A 7 35.76 -15.24 23.71
CA ILE A 7 36.13 -14.38 22.58
C ILE A 7 37.40 -13.62 22.97
N ILE A 8 38.47 -13.75 22.17
CA ILE A 8 39.70 -12.96 22.33
C ILE A 8 39.62 -11.76 21.38
N VAL A 9 39.59 -10.56 21.97
CA VAL A 9 39.66 -9.27 21.29
C VAL A 9 41.15 -8.90 21.16
N GLY A 10 41.64 -8.83 19.93
CA GLY A 10 42.99 -8.35 19.61
C GLY A 10 43.02 -6.84 19.41
N LEU A 11 43.57 -6.13 20.39
CA LEU A 11 43.92 -4.71 20.35
C LEU A 11 45.30 -4.56 19.70
N VAL A 12 45.45 -3.74 18.66
CA VAL A 12 46.78 -3.29 18.19
C VAL A 12 46.79 -1.77 18.12
N ALA A 13 47.74 -1.20 18.85
CA ALA A 13 48.05 0.23 18.93
C ALA A 13 49.23 0.59 18.02
N GLY A 14 49.32 1.88 17.67
CA GLY A 14 50.51 2.52 17.09
C GLY A 14 50.25 3.08 15.69
N CYS A 15 50.74 4.24 15.26
CA CYS A 15 51.62 5.26 15.84
C CYS A 15 51.32 6.60 15.15
N SER A 16 51.54 7.71 15.86
CA SER A 16 51.53 9.07 15.31
C SER A 16 52.72 9.33 14.38
N ARG A 17 52.52 10.12 13.31
CA ARG A 17 53.58 10.89 12.65
C ARG A 17 53.06 12.27 12.20
N THR A 18 53.95 13.24 12.37
CA THR A 18 53.79 14.70 12.20
C THR A 18 54.20 15.13 10.78
N ALA A 19 53.48 16.13 10.23
CA ALA A 19 53.66 17.12 9.12
C ALA A 19 55.04 17.26 8.40
N PRO A 20 55.18 17.86 7.16
CA PRO A 20 54.53 19.14 6.75
C PRO A 20 54.16 19.41 5.26
N ASP A 21 53.30 20.44 5.13
CA ASP A 21 52.99 21.46 4.10
C ASP A 21 53.06 21.32 2.56
N ALA A 22 52.02 21.94 1.97
CA ALA A 22 51.90 22.73 0.71
C ALA A 22 51.19 22.07 -0.51
N PRO A 23 50.62 22.84 -1.46
CA PRO A 23 49.55 23.85 -1.32
C PRO A 23 48.37 23.66 -2.31
N GLN A 24 47.25 24.36 -2.03
CA GLN A 24 46.17 24.85 -2.91
C GLN A 24 45.56 23.94 -4.00
N THR A 25 44.23 23.73 -3.93
CA THR A 25 43.31 24.06 -5.03
C THR A 25 41.91 24.31 -4.43
N GLU A 26 41.45 25.55 -4.55
CA GLU A 26 40.06 25.94 -4.32
C GLU A 26 39.16 25.15 -5.27
N SER A 27 38.29 24.30 -4.71
CA SER A 27 37.14 23.76 -5.45
C SER A 27 35.91 24.43 -4.88
N SER A 28 35.36 25.34 -5.68
CA SER A 28 34.06 25.97 -5.51
C SER A 28 32.98 24.89 -5.36
N GLY A 29 32.67 24.54 -4.11
CA GLY A 29 31.48 23.79 -3.76
C GLY A 29 30.27 24.70 -3.93
N THR A 30 29.69 24.71 -5.12
CA THR A 30 28.35 25.26 -5.35
C THR A 30 27.39 24.53 -4.41
N SER A 31 27.03 25.18 -3.31
CA SER A 31 25.93 24.74 -2.47
C SER A 31 24.67 24.83 -3.32
N VAL A 32 24.22 23.70 -3.84
CA VAL A 32 22.90 23.56 -4.42
C VAL A 32 21.93 23.78 -3.26
N ILE A 33 21.40 25.00 -3.17
CA ILE A 33 20.24 25.32 -2.36
C ILE A 33 19.11 24.49 -2.94
N THR A 34 18.89 23.30 -2.38
CA THR A 34 17.69 22.50 -2.64
C THR A 34 16.53 23.27 -2.05
N SER A 35 15.87 24.07 -2.88
CA SER A 35 14.60 24.71 -2.54
C SER A 35 13.65 23.65 -1.97
N PRO A 36 12.97 23.91 -0.84
CA PRO A 36 11.97 23.00 -0.32
C PRO A 36 10.88 22.88 -1.38
N GLN A 37 10.78 21.70 -1.99
CA GLN A 37 9.76 21.40 -2.97
C GLN A 37 8.40 21.56 -2.28
N PRO A 38 7.47 22.40 -2.81
CA PRO A 38 6.16 22.56 -2.22
C PRO A 38 5.52 21.19 -2.11
N LYS A 39 5.12 20.81 -0.90
CA LYS A 39 4.34 19.59 -0.64
C LYS A 39 3.00 19.79 -1.35
N LEU A 40 2.94 19.37 -2.62
CA LEU A 40 1.72 19.43 -3.43
C LEU A 40 0.61 18.80 -2.61
N ALA A 41 -0.46 19.57 -2.39
CA ALA A 41 -1.64 19.04 -1.72
C ALA A 41 -2.08 17.76 -2.46
N PRO A 42 -2.57 16.73 -1.74
CA PRO A 42 -3.08 15.53 -2.39
C PRO A 42 -4.12 15.94 -3.43
N PRO A 43 -4.07 15.39 -4.65
CA PRO A 43 -5.04 15.72 -5.69
C PRO A 43 -6.46 15.52 -5.17
N THR A 44 -7.27 16.57 -5.26
CA THR A 44 -8.67 16.56 -4.83
C THR A 44 -9.51 15.86 -5.90
N GLY A 45 -10.04 14.67 -5.61
CA GLY A 45 -10.95 13.95 -6.51
C GLY A 45 -10.66 12.44 -6.61
N LEU A 46 -11.43 11.76 -7.48
CA LEU A 46 -11.18 10.37 -7.85
C LEU A 46 -9.79 10.22 -8.51
N TYR A 47 -9.33 8.98 -8.64
CA TYR A 47 -8.16 8.63 -9.45
C TYR A 47 -8.50 8.66 -10.94
N SER A 48 -7.48 8.88 -11.78
CA SER A 48 -7.60 8.61 -13.21
C SER A 48 -7.61 7.09 -13.44
N ASP A 49 -8.20 6.65 -14.56
CA ASP A 49 -8.19 5.24 -14.92
C ASP A 49 -6.76 4.72 -15.13
N GLU A 50 -5.85 5.55 -15.65
CA GLU A 50 -4.42 5.22 -15.80
C GLU A 50 -3.72 5.05 -14.45
N GLU A 51 -4.09 5.82 -13.42
CA GLU A 51 -3.57 5.60 -12.07
C GLU A 51 -4.02 4.25 -11.53
N ILE A 52 -5.29 3.89 -11.72
CA ILE A 52 -5.86 2.63 -11.23
C ILE A 52 -5.30 1.41 -11.99
N ARG A 53 -5.13 1.49 -13.31
CA ARG A 53 -4.54 0.40 -14.10
C ARG A 53 -3.13 0.02 -13.63
N LYS A 54 -2.35 0.96 -13.09
CA LYS A 54 -0.99 0.69 -12.56
C LYS A 54 -0.98 -0.13 -11.27
N LEU A 55 -2.12 -0.23 -10.57
CA LEU A 55 -2.24 -0.97 -9.31
C LEU A 55 -2.42 -2.47 -9.53
N ALA A 56 -2.90 -2.88 -10.71
CA ALA A 56 -3.10 -4.27 -11.05
C ALA A 56 -1.90 -4.82 -11.82
N PRO A 57 -1.39 -6.03 -11.51
CA PRO A 57 -0.36 -6.70 -12.30
C PRO A 57 -0.90 -7.30 -13.62
N PHE A 58 -2.19 -7.10 -13.92
CA PHE A 58 -2.92 -7.67 -15.04
C PHE A 58 -3.75 -6.60 -15.76
N ASP A 59 -4.27 -6.94 -16.95
CA ASP A 59 -5.08 -6.05 -17.78
C ASP A 59 -6.53 -5.96 -17.29
N LEU A 60 -6.84 -4.90 -16.53
CA LEU A 60 -8.17 -4.65 -15.97
C LEU A 60 -9.29 -4.60 -17.03
N ASP A 61 -9.00 -4.09 -18.22
CA ASP A 61 -10.01 -3.93 -19.26
C ASP A 61 -10.41 -5.27 -19.88
N LYS A 62 -9.48 -6.24 -19.92
CA LYS A 62 -9.76 -7.61 -20.38
C LYS A 62 -10.49 -8.45 -19.35
N GLU A 63 -10.09 -8.35 -18.07
CA GLU A 63 -10.72 -9.07 -16.96
C GLU A 63 -12.18 -8.67 -16.76
N ALA A 64 -12.47 -7.38 -16.91
CA ALA A 64 -13.82 -6.83 -16.81
C ALA A 64 -14.80 -7.36 -17.86
N GLY A 65 -14.30 -7.80 -19.02
CA GLY A 65 -15.13 -8.38 -20.08
C GLY A 65 -15.32 -9.89 -19.97
N ALA A 66 -14.56 -10.57 -19.11
CA ALA A 66 -14.48 -12.02 -19.07
C ALA A 66 -15.48 -12.66 -18.08
N PHE A 67 -15.99 -11.92 -17.09
CA PHE A 67 -16.74 -12.54 -16.01
C PHE A 67 -17.92 -11.73 -15.47
N GLY A 68 -19.07 -12.40 -15.36
CA GLY A 68 -20.36 -11.80 -14.99
C GLY A 68 -20.58 -11.60 -13.49
N LEU A 69 -19.67 -12.06 -12.62
CA LEU A 69 -19.80 -11.94 -11.16
C LEU A 69 -18.52 -11.38 -10.51
N PRO A 70 -18.63 -10.61 -9.40
CA PRO A 70 -17.46 -10.03 -8.71
C PRO A 70 -16.47 -11.05 -8.14
N PHE A 71 -16.88 -12.32 -8.01
CA PHE A 71 -16.04 -13.40 -7.50
C PHE A 71 -15.01 -13.88 -8.53
N ASP A 72 -15.31 -13.68 -9.80
CA ASP A 72 -14.53 -14.22 -10.90
C ASP A 72 -13.39 -13.29 -11.34
N VAL A 73 -13.39 -12.05 -10.83
CA VAL A 73 -12.29 -11.09 -11.06
C VAL A 73 -11.13 -11.42 -10.14
N HIS A 74 -9.91 -11.32 -10.67
CA HIS A 74 -8.69 -11.64 -9.95
C HIS A 74 -8.54 -10.84 -8.64
N VAL A 75 -8.15 -11.53 -7.57
CA VAL A 75 -7.87 -10.93 -6.26
C VAL A 75 -6.46 -10.33 -6.29
N LEU A 76 -6.29 -9.11 -5.80
CA LEU A 76 -4.97 -8.49 -5.68
C LEU A 76 -4.19 -9.11 -4.52
N ASP A 77 -2.89 -9.34 -4.72
CA ASP A 77 -1.95 -9.94 -3.76
C ASP A 77 -1.57 -9.00 -2.59
N VAL A 78 -2.57 -8.36 -1.97
CA VAL A 78 -2.42 -7.42 -0.85
C VAL A 78 -2.87 -8.03 0.46
N VAL A 79 -3.85 -8.94 0.38
CA VAL A 79 -4.31 -9.77 1.49
C VAL A 79 -3.99 -11.21 1.08
N PRO A 80 -2.97 -11.85 1.67
CA PRO A 80 -2.63 -13.24 1.36
C PRO A 80 -3.81 -14.17 1.62
N GLU A 81 -3.85 -15.29 0.91
CA GLU A 81 -4.89 -16.30 1.12
C GLU A 81 -4.89 -16.81 2.57
N GLY A 82 -6.08 -16.88 3.19
CA GLY A 82 -6.26 -17.29 4.57
C GLY A 82 -5.98 -16.21 5.62
N GLU A 83 -5.49 -15.03 5.21
CA GLU A 83 -5.24 -13.90 6.09
C GLU A 83 -6.38 -12.86 6.02
N SER A 84 -6.42 -11.96 7.00
CA SER A 84 -7.30 -10.81 7.00
C SER A 84 -6.56 -9.58 7.51
N TYR A 85 -6.82 -8.43 6.90
CA TYR A 85 -6.22 -7.16 7.32
C TYR A 85 -7.28 -6.07 7.48
N PRO A 86 -7.06 -5.08 8.37
CA PRO A 86 -7.87 -3.87 8.40
C PRO A 86 -7.90 -3.19 7.03
N ARG A 87 -9.09 -2.75 6.60
CA ARG A 87 -9.28 -2.08 5.31
C ARG A 87 -8.32 -0.91 5.09
N GLU A 88 -8.07 -0.10 6.12
CA GLU A 88 -7.12 1.02 6.03
C GLU A 88 -5.69 0.58 5.69
N ARG A 89 -5.25 -0.57 6.22
CA ARG A 89 -3.93 -1.14 5.94
C ARG A 89 -3.87 -1.59 4.49
N VAL A 90 -4.91 -2.27 4.01
CA VAL A 90 -5.01 -2.72 2.61
C VAL A 90 -4.99 -1.55 1.64
N PHE A 91 -5.76 -0.49 1.91
CA PHE A 91 -5.77 0.73 1.09
C PHE A 91 -4.41 1.41 1.08
N LYS A 92 -3.77 1.52 2.25
CA LYS A 92 -2.43 2.09 2.37
C LYS A 92 -1.38 1.31 1.57
N THR A 93 -1.43 -0.03 1.61
CA THR A 93 -0.51 -0.88 0.82
C THR A 93 -0.69 -0.68 -0.68
N LEU A 94 -1.92 -0.45 -1.14
CA LEU A 94 -2.22 -0.14 -2.54
C LEU A 94 -1.95 1.33 -2.93
N GLY A 95 -1.56 2.20 -1.99
CA GLY A 95 -1.45 3.63 -2.26
C GLY A 95 -2.80 4.32 -2.52
N ILE A 96 -3.91 3.71 -2.07
CA ILE A 96 -5.25 4.29 -2.15
C ILE A 96 -5.53 5.16 -0.92
N ASP A 97 -5.91 6.40 -1.19
CA ASP A 97 -6.34 7.38 -0.22
C ASP A 97 -7.86 7.23 -0.02
N ALA A 98 -8.26 6.84 1.19
CA ALA A 98 -9.66 6.67 1.56
C ALA A 98 -10.48 7.97 1.42
N THR A 99 -9.86 9.14 1.39
CA THR A 99 -10.56 10.42 1.19
C THR A 99 -10.89 10.68 -0.28
N ARG A 100 -10.26 9.96 -1.21
CA ARG A 100 -10.46 10.08 -2.67
C ARG A 100 -11.52 9.12 -3.21
N VAL A 101 -11.93 8.11 -2.46
CA VAL A 101 -12.97 7.16 -2.88
C VAL A 101 -14.38 7.68 -2.59
N ARG A 102 -15.36 7.26 -3.39
CA ARG A 102 -16.75 7.78 -3.33
C ARG A 102 -17.77 6.66 -3.54
N ASP A 103 -19.05 7.02 -3.43
CA ASP A 103 -20.17 6.20 -3.94
C ASP A 103 -20.14 4.77 -3.39
N PHE A 104 -20.15 4.67 -2.06
CA PHE A 104 -20.10 3.40 -1.35
C PHE A 104 -21.33 2.54 -1.64
N ARG A 105 -21.11 1.29 -2.00
CA ARG A 105 -22.12 0.25 -2.19
C ARG A 105 -21.74 -1.00 -1.42
N LYS A 106 -22.75 -1.81 -1.09
CA LYS A 106 -22.54 -3.15 -0.56
C LYS A 106 -23.46 -4.15 -1.22
N SER A 107 -22.96 -5.36 -1.39
CA SER A 107 -23.74 -6.54 -1.80
C SER A 107 -23.28 -7.72 -0.97
N GLY A 108 -24.09 -8.78 -0.84
CA GLY A 108 -23.69 -9.92 -0.03
C GLY A 108 -24.47 -11.17 -0.36
N ILE A 109 -23.86 -12.30 -0.03
CA ILE A 109 -24.47 -13.63 -0.09
C ILE A 109 -24.07 -14.40 1.18
N ASN A 110 -25.07 -14.90 1.90
CA ASN A 110 -24.88 -15.50 3.22
C ASN A 110 -24.12 -14.55 4.17
N PHE A 111 -22.97 -14.97 4.68
CA PHE A 111 -22.14 -14.18 5.58
C PHE A 111 -21.08 -13.33 4.88
N VAL A 112 -20.91 -13.47 3.56
CA VAL A 112 -19.91 -12.73 2.78
C VAL A 112 -20.53 -11.44 2.26
N VAL A 113 -19.84 -10.33 2.49
CA VAL A 113 -20.24 -9.00 2.02
C VAL A 113 -19.12 -8.40 1.19
N PHE A 114 -19.48 -7.85 0.04
CA PHE A 114 -18.62 -7.01 -0.79
C PHE A 114 -18.87 -5.55 -0.45
N LEU A 115 -17.80 -4.86 -0.10
CA LEU A 115 -17.77 -3.44 0.17
C LEU A 115 -17.11 -2.77 -1.02
N THR A 116 -17.88 -1.99 -1.77
CA THR A 116 -17.45 -1.45 -3.07
C THR A 116 -17.44 0.06 -3.01
N TRP A 117 -16.36 0.68 -3.48
CA TRP A 117 -16.24 2.13 -3.63
C TRP A 117 -15.77 2.49 -5.02
N GLN A 118 -16.25 3.62 -5.53
CA GLN A 118 -15.68 4.25 -6.72
C GLN A 118 -14.27 4.74 -6.44
N VAL A 119 -13.33 4.31 -7.28
CA VAL A 119 -11.94 4.79 -7.24
C VAL A 119 -11.59 5.65 -8.46
N SER A 120 -12.22 5.40 -9.62
CA SER A 120 -12.06 6.21 -10.82
C SER A 120 -13.40 6.33 -11.59
N PRO A 121 -13.47 7.08 -12.69
CA PRO A 121 -14.68 7.11 -13.54
C PRO A 121 -15.11 5.72 -14.02
N SER A 122 -14.16 4.83 -14.34
CA SER A 122 -14.45 3.53 -14.94
C SER A 122 -14.30 2.34 -14.00
N TYR A 123 -13.68 2.51 -12.82
CA TYR A 123 -13.38 1.38 -11.93
C TYR A 123 -13.84 1.63 -10.49
N ASP A 124 -14.23 0.52 -9.86
CA ASP A 124 -14.44 0.40 -8.43
C ASP A 124 -13.38 -0.48 -7.79
N ILE A 125 -13.15 -0.24 -6.49
CA ILE A 125 -12.45 -1.17 -5.61
C ILE A 125 -13.49 -1.94 -4.80
N SER A 126 -13.38 -3.27 -4.76
CA SER A 126 -14.29 -4.13 -4.02
C SER A 126 -13.51 -4.97 -3.01
N CYS A 127 -13.85 -4.81 -1.73
CA CYS A 127 -13.26 -5.56 -0.63
C CYS A 127 -14.23 -6.64 -0.15
N MET A 128 -13.72 -7.84 0.13
CA MET A 128 -14.49 -8.91 0.74
C MET A 128 -14.39 -8.83 2.26
N THR A 129 -15.53 -8.82 2.95
CA THR A 129 -15.63 -8.89 4.42
C THR A 129 -16.68 -9.93 4.82
N ALA A 130 -16.81 -10.21 6.12
CA ALA A 130 -17.71 -11.21 6.67
C ALA A 130 -18.54 -10.61 7.82
N THR A 131 -19.82 -10.94 7.88
CA THR A 131 -20.75 -10.50 8.94
C THR A 131 -20.77 -11.44 10.14
N ASN A 132 -20.20 -12.63 10.03
CA ASN A 132 -20.10 -13.62 11.10
C ASN A 132 -18.71 -13.67 11.76
N ASP A 133 -17.80 -12.76 11.40
CA ASP A 133 -16.51 -12.63 12.07
C ASP A 133 -16.69 -11.81 13.37
N PRO A 134 -16.37 -12.38 14.54
CA PRO A 134 -16.44 -11.67 15.82
C PRO A 134 -15.70 -10.33 15.86
N GLU A 135 -14.56 -10.21 15.16
CA GLU A 135 -13.77 -8.97 15.11
C GLU A 135 -14.46 -7.85 14.34
N ASN A 136 -15.46 -8.20 13.52
CA ASN A 136 -16.25 -7.25 12.73
C ASN A 136 -17.61 -6.91 13.33
N ASN A 137 -18.03 -7.53 14.44
CA ASN A 137 -19.39 -7.43 14.97
C ASN A 137 -19.80 -6.02 15.40
N GLU A 138 -18.85 -5.23 15.91
CA GLU A 138 -19.09 -3.86 16.40
C GLU A 138 -18.64 -2.79 15.40
N LEU A 139 -18.14 -3.20 14.24
CA LEU A 139 -17.59 -2.29 13.25
C LEU A 139 -18.60 -2.03 12.14
N GLU A 140 -18.85 -0.75 11.87
CA GLU A 140 -19.64 -0.32 10.71
C GLU A 140 -19.04 -0.86 9.40
N MET A 141 -19.88 -1.02 8.38
CA MET A 141 -19.44 -1.56 7.08
C MET A 141 -18.36 -0.70 6.40
N THR A 142 -18.34 0.60 6.70
CA THR A 142 -17.34 1.55 6.18
C THR A 142 -16.18 1.78 7.15
N ASP A 143 -16.16 1.14 8.31
CA ASP A 143 -15.13 1.35 9.31
C ASP A 143 -13.73 1.01 8.73
N PRO A 144 -12.72 1.89 8.88
CA PRO A 144 -11.36 1.63 8.39
C PRO A 144 -10.70 0.41 9.03
N LYS A 145 -11.09 0.05 10.25
CA LYS A 145 -10.55 -1.09 11.01
C LYS A 145 -11.21 -2.40 10.66
N ARG A 146 -12.34 -2.38 9.94
CA ARG A 146 -13.06 -3.58 9.53
C ARG A 146 -12.11 -4.50 8.73
N LEU A 147 -12.10 -5.78 9.10
CA LEU A 147 -11.26 -6.78 8.46
C LEU A 147 -11.80 -7.12 7.07
N VAL A 148 -10.88 -7.21 6.12
CA VAL A 148 -11.13 -7.65 4.75
C VAL A 148 -10.21 -8.83 4.42
N TYR A 149 -10.73 -9.79 3.66
CA TYR A 149 -10.08 -11.07 3.33
C TYR A 149 -9.61 -11.12 1.88
N GLY A 150 -9.81 -10.03 1.14
CA GLY A 150 -9.48 -9.95 -0.28
C GLY A 150 -9.94 -8.63 -0.85
N ILE A 151 -9.27 -8.20 -1.91
CA ILE A 151 -9.56 -6.94 -2.58
C ILE A 151 -9.39 -7.10 -4.09
N ARG A 152 -10.28 -6.46 -4.86
CA ARG A 152 -10.33 -6.54 -6.32
C ARG A 152 -10.52 -5.14 -6.90
N LEU A 153 -10.03 -4.95 -8.12
CA LEU A 153 -10.40 -3.83 -8.97
C LEU A 153 -11.37 -4.34 -10.02
N VAL A 154 -12.54 -3.73 -10.11
CA VAL A 154 -13.62 -4.15 -11.00
C VAL A 154 -14.06 -2.97 -11.87
N LYS A 155 -14.48 -3.25 -13.10
CA LYS A 155 -15.07 -2.21 -13.95
C LYS A 155 -16.45 -1.85 -13.44
N ARG A 156 -16.79 -0.57 -13.49
CA ARG A 156 -18.12 -0.09 -13.14
C ARG A 156 -19.14 -0.58 -14.17
N PRO A 157 -20.34 -1.01 -13.73
CA PRO A 157 -21.46 -1.19 -14.64
C PRO A 157 -21.84 0.18 -15.24
N GLU A 158 -22.17 0.19 -16.54
CA GLU A 158 -22.69 1.36 -17.26
C GLU A 158 -24.09 1.75 -16.79
#